data_AF-A0A221W2B9-F1
#
_entry.id   AF-A0A221W2B9-F1
#
_cell.length_a   1.000
_cell.length_b   1.000
_cell.length_c   1.000
_cell.angle_alpha   90.00
_cell.angle_beta   90.00
_cell.angle_gamma   90.00
#
_symmetry.space_group_name_H-M   'P 1'
#
loop_
_entity.id
_entity.type
_entity.pdbx_description
1 polymer ?
#
loop_
_entity_poly.entity_id
_entity_poly.type
_entity_poly.pdbx_seq_one_letter_code
_entity_poly.pdbx_strand_id
1 'polypeptide(L)'
;MVQSHGAHASVASPSMPAIQTTARIVGAVFLLLGILGFIPGITTDYGLMQFAGYESQAMLFGVFQVSILHNIIHILLGVIGLSMARSGVAAKSFLIGGGVVLLALALYGTIVGQTSTANIFPTNGADNWLHLLTGLGMILLGMLPAGADERTSEREHRGRTSAGDTAGGRAAPGNTPRGQAYGH
;
A
#
# COMPACT_ATOMS: atom_id res chain seq x y z
N MET A 1 -33.68 -23.15 34.15
CA MET A 1 -32.21 -23.16 34.32
C MET A 1 -31.60 -22.76 32.99
N VAL A 2 -31.08 -21.53 32.89
CA VAL A 2 -30.53 -20.93 31.66
C VAL A 2 -29.05 -21.28 31.59
N GLN A 3 -28.56 -21.81 30.46
CA GLN A 3 -27.15 -21.77 30.10
C GLN A 3 -27.00 -21.36 28.64
N SER A 4 -26.74 -20.06 28.45
CA SER A 4 -26.20 -19.49 27.23
C SER A 4 -24.74 -19.90 27.09
N HIS A 5 -24.42 -20.70 26.07
CA HIS A 5 -23.03 -20.94 25.69
C HIS A 5 -22.57 -19.77 24.80
N GLY A 6 -21.64 -18.98 25.34
CA GLY A 6 -21.04 -17.82 24.67
C GLY A 6 -20.29 -18.24 23.42
N ALA A 7 -20.59 -17.57 22.31
CA ALA A 7 -19.80 -17.64 21.09
C ALA A 7 -18.38 -17.10 21.37
N HIS A 8 -17.37 -17.92 21.08
CA HIS A 8 -15.99 -17.49 21.04
C HIS A 8 -15.85 -16.37 20.00
N ALA A 9 -15.60 -15.14 20.47
CA ALA A 9 -15.25 -14.03 19.60
C ALA A 9 -13.92 -14.37 18.91
N SER A 10 -14.00 -14.69 17.62
CA SER A 10 -12.82 -14.74 16.76
C SER A 10 -12.16 -13.37 16.78
N VAL A 11 -10.94 -13.30 17.32
CA VAL A 11 -10.11 -12.10 17.24
C VAL A 11 -9.74 -11.95 15.78
N ALA A 12 -10.56 -11.20 15.03
CA ALA A 12 -10.23 -10.81 13.67
C ALA A 12 -8.97 -9.94 13.75
N SER A 13 -7.84 -10.48 13.30
CA SER A 13 -6.64 -9.68 13.07
C SER A 13 -7.00 -8.50 12.17
N PRO A 14 -6.61 -7.26 12.50
CA PRO A 14 -6.96 -6.11 11.67
C PRO A 14 -6.41 -6.32 10.25
N SER A 15 -7.31 -6.51 9.27
CA SER A 15 -6.97 -6.60 7.86
C SER A 15 -6.49 -5.23 7.39
N MET A 16 -5.18 -5.12 7.13
CA MET A 16 -4.60 -3.84 6.71
C MET A 16 -5.11 -3.50 5.29
N PRO A 17 -5.74 -2.32 5.07
CA PRO A 17 -6.34 -1.97 3.78
C PRO A 17 -5.35 -2.17 2.63
N ALA A 18 -5.81 -2.75 1.51
CA ALA A 18 -4.96 -3.19 0.40
C ALA A 18 -3.94 -2.12 -0.04
N ILE A 19 -4.35 -0.85 -0.14
CA ILE A 19 -3.48 0.27 -0.52
C ILE A 19 -2.32 0.51 0.45
N GLN A 20 -2.54 0.32 1.75
CA GLN A 20 -1.49 0.43 2.76
C GLN A 20 -0.51 -0.74 2.62
N THR A 21 -1.01 -1.96 2.40
CA THR A 21 -0.18 -3.14 2.16
C THR A 21 0.70 -2.94 0.93
N THR A 22 0.14 -2.45 -0.19
CA THR A 22 0.90 -2.10 -1.38
C THR A 22 1.99 -1.07 -1.07
N ALA A 23 1.66 0.02 -0.35
CA ALA A 23 2.66 1.02 0.03
C ALA A 23 3.75 0.44 0.96
N ARG A 24 3.41 -0.47 1.89
CA ARG A 24 4.41 -1.17 2.74
C ARG A 24 5.34 -2.02 1.88
N ILE A 25 4.82 -2.77 0.91
CA ILE A 25 5.62 -3.61 0.01
C ILE A 25 6.55 -2.75 -0.84
N VAL A 26 6.02 -1.74 -1.52
CA VAL A 26 6.82 -0.85 -2.38
C VAL A 26 7.89 -0.14 -1.56
N GLY A 27 7.54 0.42 -0.39
CA GLY A 27 8.52 1.04 0.51
C GLY A 27 9.59 0.06 0.99
N ALA A 28 9.21 -1.17 1.36
CA ALA A 28 10.16 -2.20 1.76
C ALA A 28 11.12 -2.56 0.62
N VAL A 29 10.62 -2.70 -0.62
CA VAL A 29 11.46 -2.98 -1.80
C VAL A 29 12.47 -1.87 -2.03
N PHE A 30 12.04 -0.60 -2.02
CA PHE A 30 12.97 0.53 -2.16
C PHE A 30 14.03 0.56 -1.06
N LEU A 31 13.62 0.33 0.19
CA LEU A 31 14.55 0.28 1.32
C LEU A 31 15.57 -0.86 1.14
N LEU A 32 15.11 -2.05 0.76
CA LEU A 32 15.97 -3.20 0.52
C LEU A 32 16.95 -2.93 -0.62
N LEU A 33 16.49 -2.44 -1.77
CA LEU A 33 17.37 -2.14 -2.90
C LEU A 33 18.44 -1.10 -2.53
N GLY A 34 18.05 -0.05 -1.79
CA GLY A 34 18.99 0.96 -1.33
C GLY A 34 20.03 0.41 -0.35
N ILE A 35 19.66 -0.52 0.54
CA ILE A 35 20.60 -1.20 1.45
C ILE A 35 21.51 -2.16 0.68
N LEU A 36 20.95 -3.00 -0.20
CA LEU A 36 21.72 -3.97 -1.00
C LEU A 36 22.73 -3.29 -1.93
N GLY A 37 22.40 -2.08 -2.40
CA GLY A 37 23.32 -1.21 -3.13
C GLY A 37 24.62 -0.93 -2.38
N PHE A 38 24.65 -1.01 -1.05
CA PHE A 38 25.84 -0.82 -0.22
C PHE A 38 26.52 -2.14 0.21
N ILE A 39 26.09 -3.29 -0.30
CA ILE A 39 26.65 -4.60 0.08
C ILE A 39 27.59 -5.11 -1.03
N PRO A 40 28.92 -5.20 -0.78
CA PRO A 40 29.86 -5.80 -1.71
C PRO A 40 29.49 -7.26 -2.03
N GLY A 41 29.60 -7.64 -3.30
CA GLY A 41 29.26 -8.98 -3.79
C GLY A 41 27.82 -9.10 -4.30
N ILE A 42 26.86 -8.42 -3.67
CA ILE A 42 25.51 -8.20 -4.25
C ILE A 42 25.57 -7.06 -5.26
N THR A 43 26.28 -5.99 -4.90
CA THR A 43 26.69 -4.93 -5.82
C THR A 43 28.09 -5.25 -6.32
N THR A 44 28.22 -5.55 -7.61
CA THR A 44 29.50 -5.78 -8.27
C THR A 44 30.19 -4.46 -8.58
N ASP A 45 31.50 -4.53 -8.83
CA ASP A 45 32.31 -3.33 -9.12
C ASP A 45 32.21 -2.25 -8.04
N TYR A 46 31.99 -2.70 -6.79
CA TYR A 46 31.72 -1.84 -5.64
C TYR A 46 32.79 -0.76 -5.43
N GLY A 47 34.06 -1.10 -5.69
CA GLY A 47 35.18 -0.16 -5.60
C GLY A 47 35.16 0.97 -6.62
N LEU A 48 34.34 0.85 -7.67
CA LEU A 48 34.12 1.87 -8.70
C LEU A 48 32.87 2.73 -8.42
N MET A 49 32.22 2.54 -7.27
CA MET A 49 31.05 3.32 -6.88
C MET A 49 31.44 4.77 -6.62
N GLN A 50 30.84 5.68 -7.37
CA GLN A 50 30.98 7.12 -7.17
C GLN A 50 29.82 7.68 -6.34
N PHE A 51 29.99 8.91 -5.85
CA PHE A 51 28.93 9.56 -5.09
C PHE A 51 27.67 9.78 -5.95
N ALA A 52 27.88 10.31 -7.17
CA ALA A 52 26.86 10.60 -8.16
C ALA A 52 27.52 10.58 -9.55
N GLY A 53 26.72 10.72 -10.60
CA GLY A 53 27.21 10.80 -11.97
C GLY A 53 27.28 9.44 -12.67
N TYR A 54 27.19 9.46 -14.01
CA TYR A 54 27.31 8.28 -14.88
C TYR A 54 28.64 7.51 -14.75
N GLU A 55 29.67 8.13 -14.18
CA GLU A 55 30.98 7.50 -13.95
C GLU A 55 30.95 6.42 -12.85
N SER A 56 29.87 6.35 -12.05
CA SER A 56 29.70 5.26 -11.09
C SER A 56 29.46 3.93 -11.81
N GLN A 57 30.46 3.06 -11.88
CA GLN A 57 30.35 1.77 -12.59
C GLN A 57 29.89 0.61 -11.70
N ALA A 58 29.44 0.89 -10.47
CA ALA A 58 28.92 -0.14 -9.58
C ALA A 58 27.56 -0.66 -10.06
N MET A 59 27.37 -1.98 -10.01
CA MET A 59 26.21 -2.65 -10.58
C MET A 59 25.50 -3.54 -9.55
N LEU A 60 24.28 -3.19 -9.17
CA LEU A 60 23.43 -4.00 -8.30
C LEU A 60 22.93 -5.22 -9.07
N PHE A 61 23.18 -6.42 -8.53
CA PHE A 61 22.93 -7.71 -9.18
C PHE A 61 23.62 -7.87 -10.55
N GLY A 62 24.62 -7.03 -10.86
CA GLY A 62 25.25 -6.98 -12.19
C GLY A 62 24.38 -6.39 -13.31
N VAL A 63 23.22 -5.80 -12.98
CA VAL A 63 22.24 -5.33 -13.98
C VAL A 63 21.90 -3.85 -13.84
N PHE A 64 21.74 -3.35 -12.61
CA PHE A 64 21.28 -1.98 -12.35
C PHE A 64 22.44 -1.11 -11.93
N GLN A 65 22.68 0.00 -12.64
CA GLN A 65 23.78 0.89 -12.31
C GLN A 65 23.40 1.70 -11.07
N VAL A 66 24.31 1.76 -10.09
CA VAL A 66 24.03 2.42 -8.81
C VAL A 66 25.16 3.38 -8.41
N SER A 67 24.83 4.30 -7.52
CA SER A 67 25.76 5.21 -6.84
C SER A 67 25.35 5.40 -5.38
N ILE A 68 26.21 6.06 -4.61
CA ILE A 68 25.89 6.44 -3.23
C ILE A 68 24.60 7.27 -3.18
N LEU A 69 24.47 8.30 -4.02
CA LEU A 69 23.28 9.16 -4.09
C LEU A 69 22.02 8.36 -4.45
N HIS A 70 22.10 7.48 -5.44
CA HIS A 70 20.98 6.65 -5.87
C HIS A 70 20.51 5.71 -4.76
N ASN A 71 21.44 5.04 -4.09
CA ASN A 71 21.13 4.15 -2.97
C ASN A 71 20.51 4.92 -1.79
N ILE A 72 21.02 6.12 -1.47
CA ILE A 72 20.43 6.99 -0.44
C ILE A 72 19.01 7.37 -0.82
N ILE A 73 18.75 7.75 -2.07
CA ILE A 73 17.39 8.09 -2.53
C ILE A 73 16.45 6.89 -2.39
N HIS A 74 16.90 5.68 -2.75
CA HIS A 74 16.11 4.46 -2.54
C HIS A 74 15.81 4.21 -1.05
N ILE A 75 16.79 4.38 -0.16
CA ILE A 75 16.57 4.28 1.29
C ILE A 75 15.55 5.31 1.75
N LEU A 76 15.67 6.57 1.34
CA LEU A 76 14.75 7.64 1.72
C LEU A 76 13.33 7.37 1.22
N LEU A 77 13.17 6.97 -0.05
CA LEU A 77 11.88 6.56 -0.61
C LEU A 77 11.30 5.38 0.14
N GLY A 78 12.13 4.41 0.54
CA GLY A 78 11.70 3.25 1.31
C GLY A 78 11.21 3.63 2.71
N VAL A 79 11.95 4.48 3.43
CA VAL A 79 11.56 4.98 4.76
C VAL A 79 10.28 5.83 4.66
N ILE A 80 10.18 6.73 3.69
CA ILE A 80 8.98 7.53 3.44
C ILE A 80 7.79 6.63 3.13
N GLY A 81 7.95 5.63 2.25
CA GLY A 81 6.91 4.69 1.88
C GLY A 81 6.39 3.89 3.05
N LEU A 82 7.28 3.28 3.84
CA LEU A 82 6.93 2.57 5.07
C LEU A 82 6.25 3.51 6.10
N SER A 83 6.69 4.75 6.17
CA SER A 83 6.13 5.75 7.08
C SER A 83 4.70 6.16 6.68
N MET A 84 4.49 6.42 5.39
CA MET A 84 3.21 6.83 4.81
C MET A 84 2.22 5.67 4.70
N ALA A 85 2.69 4.43 4.66
CA ALA A 85 1.83 3.25 4.67
C ALA A 85 1.02 3.06 5.97
N ARG A 86 1.21 3.91 6.98
CA ARG A 86 0.44 3.91 8.23
C ARG A 86 -0.99 4.44 8.08
N SER A 87 -1.33 5.11 6.98
CA SER A 87 -2.71 5.54 6.69
C SER A 87 -3.05 5.38 5.21
N GLY A 88 -4.33 5.13 4.89
CA GLY A 88 -4.76 4.94 3.50
C GLY A 88 -4.55 6.16 2.61
N VAL A 89 -4.79 7.37 3.15
CA VAL A 89 -4.59 8.63 2.42
C VAL A 89 -3.11 8.87 2.14
N ALA A 90 -2.23 8.70 3.15
CA ALA A 90 -0.80 8.88 2.95
C ALA A 90 -0.22 7.79 2.04
N ALA A 91 -0.65 6.53 2.18
CA ALA A 91 -0.27 5.44 1.27
C ALA A 91 -0.60 5.77 -0.19
N LYS A 92 -1.80 6.31 -0.44
CA LYS A 92 -2.21 6.77 -1.78
C LYS A 92 -1.30 7.89 -2.29
N SER A 93 -1.05 8.90 -1.47
CA SER A 93 -0.16 10.01 -1.85
C SER A 93 1.26 9.54 -2.15
N PHE A 94 1.78 8.58 -1.39
CA PHE A 94 3.08 7.97 -1.66
C PHE A 94 3.11 7.22 -3.00
N LEU A 95 2.10 6.39 -3.27
CA LEU A 95 2.03 5.63 -4.52
C LEU A 95 1.94 6.55 -5.74
N ILE A 96 1.07 7.57 -5.69
CA ILE A 96 0.92 8.51 -6.81
C ILE A 96 2.16 9.41 -6.93
N GLY A 97 2.56 10.07 -5.85
CA GLY A 97 3.68 11.01 -5.86
C GLY A 97 5.01 10.33 -6.16
N GLY A 98 5.29 9.20 -5.51
CA GLY A 98 6.47 8.37 -5.79
C GLY A 98 6.46 7.85 -7.23
N GLY A 99 5.30 7.41 -7.73
CA GLY A 99 5.17 6.96 -9.11
C GLY A 99 5.49 8.08 -10.12
N VAL A 100 5.01 9.30 -9.88
CA VAL A 100 5.35 10.48 -10.69
C VAL A 100 6.85 10.77 -10.68
N VAL A 101 7.49 10.70 -9.51
CA VAL A 101 8.95 10.91 -9.39
C VAL A 101 9.72 9.86 -10.21
N LEU A 102 9.33 8.58 -10.15
CA LEU A 102 9.98 7.52 -10.91
C LEU A 102 9.78 7.69 -12.42
N LEU A 103 8.58 8.10 -12.86
CA LEU A 103 8.33 8.40 -14.27
C LEU A 103 9.15 9.60 -14.75
N ALA A 104 9.27 10.65 -13.92
CA ALA A 104 10.12 11.80 -14.23
C ALA A 104 11.60 11.39 -14.35
N LEU A 105 12.06 10.49 -13.49
CA LEU A 105 13.44 9.98 -13.54
C LEU A 105 13.67 9.10 -14.78
N ALA A 106 12.71 8.25 -15.15
CA ALA A 106 12.77 7.48 -16.40
C ALA A 106 12.76 8.37 -17.64
N LEU A 107 11.97 9.46 -17.62
CA LEU A 107 12.00 10.42 -18.71
C LEU A 107 13.34 11.16 -18.78
N TYR A 108 13.87 11.57 -17.63
CA TYR A 108 15.19 12.20 -17.52
C TYR A 108 16.31 11.28 -18.07
N GLY A 109 16.36 10.01 -17.67
CA GLY A 109 17.36 9.05 -18.17
C GLY A 109 17.26 8.82 -19.68
N THR A 110 16.04 8.82 -20.22
CA THR A 110 15.80 8.72 -21.67
C THR A 110 16.30 9.94 -22.44
N ILE A 111 16.12 11.15 -21.89
CA ILE A 111 16.47 12.42 -22.55
C ILE A 111 17.95 12.75 -22.41
N VAL A 112 18.51 12.62 -21.20
CA VAL A 112 19.86 13.10 -20.87
C VAL A 112 20.94 12.17 -21.43
N GLY A 113 20.62 10.91 -21.72
CA GLY A 113 21.55 9.94 -22.28
C GLY A 113 22.54 9.40 -21.24
N GLN A 114 22.78 8.10 -21.29
CA GLN A 114 23.44 7.37 -20.19
C GLN A 114 24.92 7.77 -20.00
N THR A 115 25.60 8.22 -21.06
CA THR A 115 27.02 8.65 -21.04
C THR A 115 27.19 10.17 -20.93
N SER A 116 26.12 10.91 -20.66
CA SER A 116 26.17 12.37 -20.60
C SER A 116 26.69 12.84 -19.25
N THR A 117 27.52 13.87 -19.26
CA THR A 117 27.98 14.54 -18.03
C THR A 117 26.86 15.20 -17.24
N ALA A 118 25.72 15.47 -17.89
CA ALA A 118 24.52 15.94 -17.22
C ALA A 118 23.78 14.83 -16.46
N ASN A 119 24.17 13.55 -16.60
CA ASN A 119 23.55 12.42 -15.92
C ASN A 119 24.07 12.30 -14.48
N ILE A 120 23.39 13.00 -13.54
CA ILE A 120 23.75 13.06 -12.12
C ILE A 120 23.31 11.77 -11.39
N PHE A 121 22.30 11.09 -11.91
CA PHE A 121 21.79 9.83 -11.37
C PHE A 121 22.24 8.69 -12.29
N PRO A 122 23.34 7.98 -11.99
CA PRO A 122 23.78 6.86 -12.81
C PRO A 122 22.62 5.88 -12.91
N THR A 123 22.02 5.86 -14.09
CA THR A 123 20.86 5.07 -14.43
C THR A 123 21.17 4.54 -15.81
N ASN A 124 21.21 3.22 -15.91
CA ASN A 124 21.41 2.58 -17.19
C ASN A 124 20.06 2.29 -17.88
N GLY A 125 20.09 1.59 -19.02
CA GLY A 125 18.87 1.22 -19.73
C GLY A 125 17.92 0.35 -18.90
N ALA A 126 18.46 -0.57 -18.09
CA ALA A 126 17.66 -1.44 -17.22
C ALA A 126 17.01 -0.64 -16.10
N ASP A 127 17.74 0.29 -15.47
CA ASP A 127 17.18 1.22 -14.49
C ASP A 127 16.03 2.00 -15.10
N ASN A 128 16.21 2.58 -16.29
CA ASN A 128 15.21 3.40 -16.93
C ASN A 128 13.87 2.66 -17.14
N TRP A 129 13.94 1.40 -17.59
CA TRP A 129 12.77 0.53 -17.71
C TRP A 129 12.15 0.18 -16.36
N LEU A 130 12.98 -0.13 -15.36
CA LEU A 130 12.49 -0.43 -14.00
C LEU A 130 11.74 0.77 -13.41
N HIS A 131 12.27 1.98 -13.56
CA HIS A 131 11.64 3.21 -13.09
C HIS A 131 10.31 3.48 -13.83
N LEU A 132 10.29 3.27 -15.15
CA LEU A 132 9.07 3.43 -15.95
C LEU A 132 7.95 2.48 -15.50
N LEU A 133 8.25 1.18 -15.42
CA LEU A 133 7.28 0.15 -15.04
C LEU A 133 6.82 0.31 -13.60
N THR A 134 7.76 0.56 -12.69
CA THR A 134 7.44 0.78 -11.26
C THR A 134 6.61 2.04 -11.08
N GLY A 135 6.99 3.14 -11.76
CA GLY A 135 6.27 4.41 -11.69
C GLY A 135 4.83 4.30 -12.17
N LEU A 136 4.63 3.65 -13.33
CA LEU A 136 3.29 3.39 -13.86
C LEU A 136 2.49 2.47 -12.93
N GLY A 137 3.08 1.36 -12.46
CA GLY A 137 2.44 0.43 -11.55
C GLY A 137 1.98 1.09 -10.25
N MET A 138 2.83 1.94 -9.65
CA MET A 138 2.49 2.67 -8.43
C MET A 138 1.31 3.63 -8.65
N ILE A 139 1.30 4.40 -9.75
CA ILE A 139 0.18 5.31 -10.05
C ILE A 139 -1.12 4.52 -10.25
N LEU A 140 -1.09 3.46 -11.05
CA LEU A 140 -2.26 2.62 -11.30
C LEU A 140 -2.82 2.05 -9.99
N LEU A 141 -1.97 1.50 -9.14
CA LEU A 141 -2.36 0.95 -7.83
C LEU A 141 -2.86 2.03 -6.86
N GLY A 142 -2.29 3.24 -6.90
CA GLY A 142 -2.75 4.38 -6.09
C GLY A 142 -4.09 4.95 -6.56
N MET A 143 -4.45 4.76 -7.83
CA MET A 143 -5.73 5.19 -8.41
C MET A 143 -6.87 4.18 -8.16
N LEU A 144 -6.57 2.94 -7.80
CA LEU A 144 -7.59 1.95 -7.49
C LEU A 144 -8.43 2.40 -6.28
N PRO A 145 -9.77 2.22 -6.32
CA PRO A 145 -10.62 2.48 -5.16
C PRO A 145 -10.23 1.57 -3.98
N ALA A 146 -10.09 2.12 -2.78
CA ALA A 146 -9.97 1.30 -1.57
C ALA A 146 -11.26 0.46 -1.41
N GLY A 147 -11.12 -0.85 -1.26
CA GLY A 147 -12.15 -1.83 -1.59
C GLY A 147 -13.54 -1.56 -1.02
N ALA A 148 -14.57 -1.79 -1.84
CA ALA A 148 -15.97 -1.71 -1.40
C ALA A 148 -16.42 -2.91 -0.53
N ASP A 149 -15.56 -3.94 -0.46
CA ASP A 149 -15.87 -5.30 -0.01
C ASP A 149 -16.34 -5.44 1.45
N GLU A 150 -16.16 -4.43 2.29
CA GLU A 150 -16.72 -4.43 3.64
C GLU A 150 -18.20 -4.03 3.65
N ARG A 151 -18.68 -3.21 2.70
CA ARG A 151 -20.07 -2.74 2.71
C ARG A 151 -21.06 -3.80 2.24
N THR A 152 -20.63 -4.74 1.40
CA THR A 152 -21.47 -5.81 0.87
C THR A 152 -21.75 -6.86 1.92
N SER A 153 -20.74 -7.27 2.72
CA SER A 153 -20.93 -8.23 3.80
C SER A 153 -21.74 -7.64 4.97
N GLU A 154 -21.52 -6.36 5.31
CA GLU A 154 -22.32 -5.66 6.33
C GLU A 154 -23.77 -5.43 5.88
N ARG A 155 -24.00 -5.05 4.62
CA ARG A 155 -25.37 -4.89 4.08
C ARG A 155 -26.10 -6.22 3.97
N GLU A 156 -25.43 -7.30 3.59
CA GLU A 156 -26.04 -8.61 3.48
C GLU A 156 -26.36 -9.20 4.87
N HIS A 157 -25.46 -9.00 5.85
CA HIS A 157 -25.72 -9.41 7.24
C HIS A 157 -26.84 -8.56 7.89
N ARG A 158 -26.83 -7.24 7.69
CA ARG A 158 -27.86 -6.32 8.20
C ARG A 158 -29.22 -6.50 7.49
N GLY A 159 -29.20 -6.91 6.22
CA GLY A 159 -30.40 -7.31 5.49
C GLY A 159 -31.00 -8.62 6.01
N ARG A 160 -30.15 -9.60 6.36
CA ARG A 160 -30.58 -10.87 6.98
C ARG A 160 -31.13 -10.68 8.39
N THR A 161 -30.54 -9.82 9.22
CA THR A 161 -31.06 -9.55 10.58
C THR A 161 -32.37 -8.78 10.54
N SER A 162 -32.51 -7.78 9.67
CA SER A 162 -33.76 -7.03 9.49
C SER A 162 -34.91 -7.88 8.92
N ALA A 163 -34.60 -8.83 8.03
CA ALA A 163 -35.58 -9.80 7.52
C ALA A 163 -36.01 -10.83 8.58
N GLY A 164 -35.11 -11.18 9.52
CA GLY A 164 -35.42 -12.04 10.67
C GLY A 164 -36.34 -11.37 11.69
N ASP A 165 -36.10 -10.10 12.01
CA ASP A 165 -36.94 -9.33 12.96
C ASP A 165 -38.35 -9.06 12.42
N THR A 166 -38.48 -8.85 11.10
CA THR A 166 -39.80 -8.63 10.48
C THR A 166 -40.62 -9.93 10.35
N ALA A 167 -39.97 -11.09 10.28
CA ALA A 167 -40.65 -12.39 10.28
C ALA A 167 -41.07 -12.86 11.70
N GLY A 168 -40.40 -12.39 12.76
CA GLY A 168 -40.72 -12.76 14.15
C GLY A 168 -41.75 -11.88 14.86
N GLY A 169 -42.10 -10.72 14.30
CA GLY A 169 -42.80 -9.64 15.03
C GLY A 169 -44.32 -9.54 14.87
N ARG A 170 -45.02 -10.51 14.26
CA ARG A 170 -46.48 -10.41 14.03
C ARG A 170 -47.29 -11.45 14.81
N ALA A 171 -47.34 -11.29 16.13
CA ALA A 171 -48.42 -11.81 16.97
C ALA A 171 -49.37 -10.67 17.37
N ALA A 172 -50.67 -10.95 17.27
CA ALA A 172 -51.83 -10.07 17.09
C ALA A 172 -52.12 -9.01 18.19
N PRO A 173 -52.93 -7.98 17.87
CA PRO A 173 -53.46 -7.01 18.82
C PRO A 173 -54.75 -7.51 19.49
N GLY A 174 -54.97 -7.13 20.75
CA GLY A 174 -56.31 -7.07 21.34
C GLY A 174 -56.42 -7.72 22.72
N ASN A 175 -56.21 -6.94 23.77
CA ASN A 175 -56.95 -7.14 25.01
C ASN A 175 -57.36 -5.77 25.58
N THR A 176 -58.63 -5.46 25.39
CA THR A 176 -59.33 -4.29 25.96
C THR A 176 -59.39 -4.39 27.48
N PRO A 177 -59.04 -3.35 28.24
CA PRO A 177 -59.50 -3.20 29.62
C PRO A 177 -60.80 -2.39 29.61
N ARG A 178 -61.92 -3.01 29.97
CA ARG A 178 -63.12 -2.31 30.44
C ARG A 178 -63.68 -3.02 31.66
N GLY A 179 -63.79 -2.29 32.76
CA GLY A 179 -64.46 -2.75 33.97
C GLY A 179 -64.15 -1.88 35.17
N GLN A 180 -64.54 -0.61 35.14
CA GLN A 180 -64.69 0.22 36.33
C GLN A 180 -66.18 0.18 36.69
N ALA A 181 -66.55 -0.30 37.89
CA ALA A 181 -67.86 0.00 38.51
C ALA A 181 -67.86 -0.30 40.03
N TYR A 182 -68.29 0.73 40.75
CA TYR A 182 -68.60 0.96 42.16
C TYR A 182 -69.41 -0.11 42.92
N GLY A 183 -69.30 -0.11 44.27
CA GLY A 183 -70.45 -0.40 45.14
C GLY A 183 -70.15 -0.96 46.55
N HIS A 184 -70.38 -0.11 47.56
CA HIS A 184 -70.72 -0.35 48.98
C HIS A 184 -69.67 -0.89 49.97
#